data_AF-A0A8T1F7G0-F1
#
_entry.id   AF-A0A8T1F7G0-F1
#
_cell.length_a   1.000
_cell.length_b   1.000
_cell.length_c   1.000
_cell.angle_alpha   90.00
_cell.angle_beta   90.00
_cell.angle_gamma   90.00
#
_symmetry.space_group_name_H-M   'P 1'
#
loop_
_entity.id
_entity.type
_entity.pdbx_description
1 polymer ?
#
loop_
_entity_poly.entity_id
_entity_poly.type
_entity_poly.pdbx_seq_one_letter_code
_entity_poly.pdbx_strand_id
1 'polypeptide(L)'
;MMVGLFAGLCTSEGHNKSRTGNKYQTSDGKMTAVAFAHQAVRNAKLDYHNPEFELIDQGYKRTNSQVDRKQSVTTPMLLKMREILGPMDPPGRLLWRSIILSFFFLDRCSKLWARWQIESILYFQVLAAQDCLRVRKETIKKAQVANLIKNAAKNMGLSQKDYSCHWLRTGGVCALLAAGKSDLVIRLMGRWSSWCFSVYATWNDTRRGK
;
A
#
# COMPACT_ATOMS: atom_id res chain seq x y z
N MET A 1 -20.85 11.26 -27.84
CA MET A 1 -21.81 11.76 -26.83
C MET A 1 -22.00 10.83 -25.62
N MET A 2 -22.10 9.49 -25.78
CA MET A 2 -22.35 8.58 -24.63
C MET A 2 -21.19 8.40 -23.64
N VAL A 3 -19.93 8.48 -24.09
CA VAL A 3 -18.75 8.21 -23.24
C VAL A 3 -18.48 9.33 -22.23
N GLY A 4 -18.62 10.59 -22.66
CA GLY A 4 -18.47 11.76 -21.77
C GLY A 4 -19.56 11.85 -20.70
N LEU A 5 -20.80 11.46 -21.03
CA LEU A 5 -21.90 11.37 -20.07
C LEU A 5 -21.63 10.30 -19.00
N PHE A 6 -21.18 9.11 -19.42
CA PHE A 6 -20.82 8.04 -18.49
C PHE A 6 -19.65 8.44 -17.57
N ALA A 7 -18.65 9.14 -18.12
CA ALA A 7 -17.55 9.68 -17.33
C ALA A 7 -18.05 10.70 -16.29
N GLY A 8 -18.90 11.65 -16.70
CA GLY A 8 -19.54 12.62 -15.80
C GLY A 8 -20.36 11.96 -14.69
N LEU A 9 -21.13 10.92 -14.99
CA LEU A 9 -21.90 10.17 -13.99
C LEU A 9 -20.99 9.35 -13.06
N CYS A 10 -19.91 8.77 -13.59
CA CYS A 10 -18.92 8.06 -12.78
C CYS A 10 -18.19 8.98 -11.81
N THR A 11 -18.01 10.26 -12.16
CA THR A 11 -17.34 11.24 -11.31
C THR A 11 -18.28 11.87 -10.28
N SER A 12 -19.54 12.13 -10.62
CA SER A 12 -20.52 12.81 -9.75
C SER A 12 -21.27 11.87 -8.80
N GLU A 13 -21.81 10.75 -9.29
CA GLU A 13 -22.65 9.83 -8.51
C GLU A 13 -21.87 8.62 -7.99
N GLY A 14 -20.68 8.40 -8.58
CA GLY A 14 -19.69 7.46 -8.12
C GLY A 14 -20.06 5.98 -8.25
N HIS A 15 -21.34 5.62 -8.49
CA HIS A 15 -21.83 4.24 -8.51
C HIS A 15 -21.18 3.40 -7.39
N ASN A 16 -21.22 3.93 -6.16
CA ASN A 16 -20.66 3.34 -4.96
C ASN A 16 -21.76 3.24 -3.88
N LYS A 17 -21.49 2.49 -2.81
CA LYS A 17 -22.48 2.26 -1.74
C LYS A 17 -22.94 3.55 -1.06
N SER A 18 -22.13 4.61 -1.10
CA SER A 18 -22.45 5.92 -0.53
C SER A 18 -23.16 6.86 -1.50
N ARG A 19 -23.33 6.50 -2.79
CA ARG A 19 -23.88 7.36 -3.86
C ARG A 19 -23.20 8.74 -3.95
N THR A 20 -21.92 8.80 -3.62
CA THR A 20 -21.12 10.03 -3.63
C THR A 20 -20.10 9.99 -4.75
N GLY A 21 -19.65 11.15 -5.23
CA GLY A 21 -18.61 11.23 -6.26
C GLY A 21 -17.36 10.41 -5.92
N ASN A 22 -16.79 9.75 -6.94
CA ASN A 22 -15.58 8.96 -6.78
C ASN A 22 -14.34 9.85 -6.62
N LYS A 23 -13.22 9.30 -6.13
CA LYS A 23 -11.91 9.92 -6.32
C LYS A 23 -11.43 9.70 -7.75
N TYR A 24 -10.58 10.59 -8.26
CA TYR A 24 -10.02 10.49 -9.61
C TYR A 24 -9.52 9.07 -9.95
N GLN A 25 -8.69 8.48 -9.09
CA GLN A 25 -8.14 7.13 -9.29
C GLN A 25 -9.20 6.04 -9.44
N THR A 26 -10.32 6.18 -8.72
CA THR A 26 -11.43 5.22 -8.80
C THR A 26 -12.22 5.42 -10.10
N SER A 27 -12.44 6.67 -10.52
CA SER A 27 -13.08 6.99 -11.80
C SER A 27 -12.24 6.49 -12.97
N ASP A 28 -10.94 6.78 -12.99
CA ASP A 28 -9.97 6.33 -13.99
C ASP A 28 -9.93 4.79 -14.10
N GLY A 29 -9.91 4.09 -12.95
CA GLY A 29 -9.99 2.63 -12.91
C GLY A 29 -11.30 2.07 -13.50
N LYS A 30 -12.43 2.75 -13.32
CA LYS A 30 -13.72 2.37 -13.93
C LYS A 30 -13.70 2.59 -15.44
N MET A 31 -13.16 3.70 -15.92
CA MET A 31 -13.02 3.97 -17.35
C MET A 31 -12.13 2.93 -18.02
N THR A 32 -11.02 2.57 -17.39
CA THR A 32 -10.13 1.49 -17.86
C THR A 32 -10.84 0.15 -17.92
N ALA A 33 -11.67 -0.20 -16.92
CA ALA A 33 -12.43 -1.44 -16.91
C ALA A 33 -13.46 -1.49 -18.05
N VAL A 34 -14.14 -0.37 -18.35
CA VAL A 34 -15.05 -0.26 -19.49
C VAL A 34 -14.30 -0.42 -20.81
N ALA A 35 -13.17 0.28 -20.97
CA ALA A 35 -12.30 0.14 -22.14
C ALA A 35 -11.90 -1.32 -22.38
N PHE A 36 -11.45 -1.99 -21.32
CA PHE A 36 -11.07 -3.40 -21.35
C PHE A 36 -12.24 -4.31 -21.72
N ALA A 37 -13.42 -4.13 -21.11
CA ALA A 37 -14.59 -4.96 -21.40
C ALA A 37 -15.06 -4.80 -22.86
N HIS A 38 -15.02 -3.58 -23.41
CA HIS A 38 -15.35 -3.34 -24.81
C HIS A 38 -14.34 -3.98 -25.76
N GLN A 39 -13.05 -3.89 -25.45
CA GLN A 39 -12.02 -4.58 -26.21
C GLN A 39 -12.19 -6.10 -26.13
N ALA A 40 -12.46 -6.65 -24.95
CA ALA A 40 -12.56 -8.09 -24.74
C ALA A 40 -13.82 -8.72 -25.34
N VAL A 41 -14.97 -8.05 -25.24
CA VAL A 41 -16.27 -8.60 -25.67
C VAL A 41 -16.60 -8.23 -27.11
N ARG A 42 -16.23 -7.03 -27.56
CA ARG A 42 -16.63 -6.50 -28.88
C ARG A 42 -15.44 -6.31 -29.83
N ASN A 43 -14.22 -6.63 -29.41
CA ASN A 43 -12.98 -6.33 -30.14
C ASN A 43 -12.89 -4.86 -30.59
N ALA A 44 -13.53 -3.97 -29.83
CA ALA A 44 -13.67 -2.56 -30.16
C ALA A 44 -12.80 -1.76 -29.20
N LYS A 45 -11.80 -1.06 -29.75
CA LYS A 45 -10.96 -0.15 -28.98
C LYS A 45 -11.73 1.15 -28.78
N LEU A 46 -12.20 1.39 -27.57
CA LEU A 46 -12.72 2.69 -27.20
C LEU A 46 -11.54 3.67 -27.12
N ASP A 47 -11.55 4.66 -28.02
CA ASP A 47 -10.59 5.74 -27.99
C ASP A 47 -11.10 6.85 -27.07
N TYR A 48 -10.35 7.08 -25.99
CA TYR A 48 -10.62 8.12 -25.00
C TYR A 48 -9.78 9.39 -25.26
N HIS A 49 -8.93 9.42 -26.29
CA HIS A 49 -8.11 10.58 -26.66
C HIS A 49 -8.89 11.72 -27.35
N ASN A 50 -10.18 11.85 -27.04
CA ASN A 50 -10.93 13.01 -27.47
C ASN A 50 -10.48 14.22 -26.63
N PRO A 51 -10.06 15.35 -27.25
CA PRO A 51 -9.63 16.55 -26.52
C PRO A 51 -10.66 17.03 -25.49
N GLU A 52 -11.96 16.87 -25.74
CA GLU A 52 -13.01 17.21 -24.77
C GLU A 52 -12.95 16.31 -23.51
N PHE A 53 -12.72 15.02 -23.70
CA PHE A 53 -12.59 14.07 -22.60
C PHE A 53 -11.29 14.29 -21.83
N GLU A 54 -10.17 14.52 -22.53
CA GLU A 54 -8.89 14.80 -21.90
C GLU A 54 -8.94 16.09 -21.06
N LEU A 55 -9.62 17.14 -21.55
CA LEU A 55 -9.84 18.38 -20.79
C LEU A 55 -10.69 18.13 -19.53
N ILE A 56 -11.78 17.37 -19.64
CA ILE A 56 -12.64 17.04 -18.49
C ILE A 56 -11.88 16.17 -17.48
N ASP A 57 -11.17 15.14 -17.95
CA ASP A 57 -10.38 14.24 -17.12
C ASP A 57 -9.26 14.99 -16.41
N GLN A 58 -8.52 15.85 -17.12
CA GLN A 58 -7.46 16.66 -16.54
C GLN A 58 -8.00 17.71 -15.57
N GLY A 59 -9.13 18.35 -15.88
CA GLY A 59 -9.83 19.27 -14.99
C GLY A 59 -10.28 18.57 -13.71
N TYR A 60 -10.89 17.40 -13.83
CA TYR A 60 -11.32 16.58 -12.72
C TYR A 60 -10.14 16.04 -11.89
N LYS A 61 -9.04 15.68 -12.54
CA LYS A 61 -7.78 15.37 -11.86
C LYS A 61 -7.32 16.55 -11.03
N ARG A 62 -7.31 17.77 -11.55
CA ARG A 62 -6.87 18.95 -10.77
C ARG A 62 -7.76 19.22 -9.56
N THR A 63 -9.08 19.09 -9.69
CA THR A 63 -10.04 19.42 -8.62
C THR A 63 -10.26 18.29 -7.62
N ASN A 64 -10.01 17.04 -8.00
CA ASN A 64 -10.28 15.84 -7.19
C ASN A 64 -9.06 14.91 -7.01
N SER A 65 -7.84 15.42 -7.27
CA SER A 65 -6.58 14.75 -6.92
C SER A 65 -6.09 15.10 -5.52
N GLN A 66 -6.96 15.59 -4.64
CA GLN A 66 -6.63 15.70 -3.22
C GLN A 66 -6.48 14.28 -2.64
N VAL A 67 -5.28 13.74 -2.80
CA VAL A 67 -4.88 12.48 -2.20
C VAL A 67 -4.80 12.77 -0.71
N ASP A 68 -5.69 12.15 0.08
CA ASP A 68 -5.52 12.06 1.53
C ASP A 68 -4.08 11.61 1.79
N ARG A 69 -3.28 12.51 2.34
CA ARG A 69 -1.83 12.38 2.44
C ARG A 69 -1.50 11.41 3.57
N LYS A 70 -1.57 10.12 3.25
CA LYS A 70 -1.30 9.01 4.16
C LYS A 70 0.17 8.98 4.59
N GLN A 71 0.45 8.47 5.80
CA GLN A 71 1.77 8.54 6.42
C GLN A 71 2.54 7.21 6.35
N SER A 72 3.85 7.29 6.13
CA SER A 72 4.74 6.12 6.18
C SER A 72 4.92 5.63 7.62
N VAL A 73 5.00 4.31 7.82
CA VAL A 73 5.38 3.77 9.14
C VAL A 73 6.83 4.16 9.43
N THR A 74 7.08 4.73 10.61
CA THR A 74 8.41 5.17 11.04
C THR A 74 9.03 4.16 12.03
N THR A 75 10.35 4.22 12.23
CA THR A 75 11.05 3.36 13.18
C THR A 75 10.48 3.46 14.62
N PRO A 76 10.17 4.66 15.16
CA PRO A 76 9.52 4.77 16.47
C PRO A 76 8.15 4.06 16.53
N MET A 77 7.41 4.06 15.41
CA MET A 77 6.13 3.38 15.32
C MET A 77 6.29 1.85 15.38
N LEU A 78 7.37 1.30 14.81
CA LEU A 78 7.70 -0.12 14.98
C LEU A 78 8.02 -0.47 16.44
N LEU A 79 8.80 0.38 17.13
CA LEU A 79 9.08 0.20 18.55
C LEU A 79 7.79 0.21 19.37
N LYS A 80 6.85 1.13 19.07
CA LYS A 80 5.56 1.16 19.75
C LYS A 80 4.70 -0.07 19.47
N MET A 81 4.73 -0.59 18.24
CA MET A 81 4.06 -1.88 17.93
C MET A 81 4.69 -3.03 18.72
N ARG A 82 6.01 -3.05 18.88
CA ARG A 82 6.71 -4.07 19.68
C ARG A 82 6.29 -4.04 21.15
N GLU A 83 6.17 -2.84 21.70
CA GLU A 83 5.72 -2.60 23.08
C GLU A 83 4.27 -3.07 23.27
N ILE A 84 3.36 -2.71 22.35
CA ILE A 84 1.94 -3.10 22.39
C ILE A 84 1.77 -4.64 22.34
N LEU A 85 2.64 -5.33 21.60
CA LEU A 85 2.60 -6.80 21.52
C LEU A 85 3.07 -7.49 22.81
N GLY A 86 3.72 -6.77 23.74
CA GLY A 86 4.12 -7.31 25.04
C GLY A 86 5.04 -8.54 24.97
N PRO A 87 5.06 -9.39 26.03
CA PRO A 87 5.73 -10.70 25.98
C PRO A 87 5.03 -11.58 24.94
N MET A 88 5.76 -11.93 23.87
CA MET A 88 5.15 -12.54 22.69
C MET A 88 4.80 -14.01 22.91
N ASP A 89 3.50 -14.30 22.91
CA ASP A 89 2.93 -15.60 22.63
C ASP A 89 3.33 -16.09 21.20
N PRO A 90 3.17 -17.38 20.87
CA PRO A 90 3.53 -17.90 19.55
C PRO A 90 2.84 -17.15 18.37
N PRO A 91 1.54 -16.78 18.44
CA PRO A 91 0.90 -15.93 17.44
C PRO A 91 1.51 -14.52 17.33
N GLY A 92 1.80 -13.86 18.45
CA GLY A 92 2.44 -12.55 18.49
C GLY A 92 3.84 -12.55 17.87
N ARG A 93 4.62 -13.63 18.07
CA ARG A 93 5.93 -13.81 17.41
C ARG A 93 5.81 -13.86 15.89
N LEU A 94 4.84 -14.62 15.38
CA LEU A 94 4.61 -14.70 13.93
C LEU A 94 4.19 -13.36 13.35
N LEU A 95 3.31 -12.63 14.05
CA LEU A 95 2.86 -11.29 13.66
C LEU A 95 4.02 -10.29 13.62
N TRP A 96 4.86 -10.27 14.65
CA TRP A 96 6.02 -9.39 14.70
C TRP A 96 7.02 -9.70 13.59
N ARG A 97 7.36 -10.99 13.38
CA ARG A 97 8.26 -11.43 12.29
C ARG A 97 7.72 -10.99 10.93
N SER A 98 6.42 -11.14 10.70
CA SER A 98 5.76 -10.69 9.46
C SER A 98 5.90 -9.18 9.23
N ILE A 99 5.74 -8.36 10.28
CA ILE A 99 5.90 -6.90 10.22
C ILE A 99 7.34 -6.51 9.89
N ILE A 100 8.32 -7.10 10.59
CA ILE A 100 9.74 -6.86 10.35
C ILE A 100 10.15 -7.25 8.93
N LEU A 101 9.75 -8.43 8.48
CA LEU A 101 10.02 -8.88 7.11
C LEU A 101 9.44 -7.91 6.08
N SER A 102 8.19 -7.47 6.28
CA SER A 102 7.53 -6.50 5.39
C SER A 102 8.24 -5.15 5.32
N PHE A 103 8.74 -4.68 6.48
CA PHE A 103 9.40 -3.38 6.58
C PHE A 103 10.79 -3.41 5.94
N PHE A 104 11.62 -4.40 6.26
CA PHE A 104 13.01 -4.45 5.76
C PHE A 104 13.13 -5.03 4.35
N PHE A 105 12.35 -6.05 4.00
CA PHE A 105 12.38 -6.67 2.67
C PHE A 105 11.38 -6.03 1.70
N LEU A 106 10.71 -4.96 2.13
CA LEU A 106 9.75 -4.22 1.33
C LEU A 106 8.65 -5.11 0.76
N ASP A 107 8.25 -6.19 1.45
CA ASP A 107 7.30 -7.14 0.88
C ASP A 107 5.87 -6.55 0.83
N ARG A 108 5.11 -6.94 -0.19
CA ARG A 108 3.70 -6.50 -0.31
C ARG A 108 2.89 -7.33 0.67
N CYS A 109 1.98 -6.71 1.44
CA CYS A 109 1.16 -7.49 2.39
C CYS A 109 0.50 -8.71 1.73
N SER A 110 0.06 -8.64 0.47
CA SER A 110 -0.51 -9.79 -0.27
C SER A 110 0.40 -11.03 -0.36
N LYS A 111 1.73 -10.87 -0.27
CA LYS A 111 2.73 -11.95 -0.36
C LYS A 111 3.05 -12.60 0.99
N LEU A 112 2.85 -11.89 2.10
CA LEU A 112 2.90 -12.47 3.45
C LEU A 112 1.84 -13.56 3.68
N TRP A 113 0.70 -13.46 2.98
CA TRP A 113 -0.43 -14.39 3.11
C TRP A 113 -0.39 -15.54 2.10
N ALA A 114 0.42 -15.41 1.05
CA ALA A 114 0.52 -16.38 -0.04
C ALA A 114 1.88 -17.07 0.01
N ARG A 115 2.02 -18.02 0.95
CA ARG A 115 2.94 -19.16 0.78
C ARG A 115 4.44 -18.83 0.71
N TRP A 116 4.89 -17.76 1.36
CA TRP A 116 6.34 -17.45 1.53
C TRP A 116 6.81 -17.49 2.99
N GLN A 117 6.23 -18.35 3.82
CA GLN A 117 6.78 -18.63 5.16
C GLN A 117 7.82 -19.76 5.20
N ILE A 118 8.06 -20.52 4.13
CA ILE A 118 8.93 -21.70 4.23
C ILE A 118 10.40 -21.37 3.87
N GLU A 119 10.64 -20.57 2.83
CA GLU A 119 12.02 -20.30 2.35
C GLU A 119 12.74 -19.21 3.15
N SER A 120 12.06 -18.10 3.50
CA SER A 120 12.68 -17.01 4.27
C SER A 120 12.89 -17.36 5.75
N ILE A 121 12.11 -18.30 6.29
CA ILE A 121 12.28 -18.75 7.68
C ILE A 121 13.53 -19.62 7.80
N LEU A 122 13.88 -20.43 6.79
CA LEU A 122 15.10 -21.25 6.82
C LEU A 122 16.37 -20.40 7.01
N TYR A 123 16.45 -19.23 6.36
CA TYR A 123 17.59 -18.33 6.49
C TYR A 123 17.70 -17.68 7.88
N PHE A 124 16.57 -17.49 8.58
CA PHE A 124 16.55 -16.92 9.93
C PHE A 124 16.62 -18.00 11.03
N GLN A 125 16.33 -19.26 10.68
CA GLN A 125 16.34 -20.39 11.58
C GLN A 125 17.75 -20.85 11.92
N VAL A 126 18.76 -20.43 11.15
CA VAL A 126 20.18 -20.68 11.44
C VAL A 126 20.72 -19.81 12.60
N LEU A 127 19.98 -18.79 13.07
CA LEU A 127 20.43 -17.90 14.16
C LEU A 127 19.66 -18.02 15.48
N ALA A 128 18.64 -18.87 15.58
CA ALA A 128 17.94 -19.09 16.85
C ALA A 128 17.75 -20.59 17.09
N ALA A 129 18.66 -21.15 17.89
CA ALA A 129 18.55 -22.48 18.46
C ALA A 129 17.19 -22.67 19.16
N GLN A 130 16.63 -23.87 18.97
CA GLN A 130 15.64 -24.55 19.80
C GLN A 130 14.52 -23.69 20.40
N ASP A 131 13.36 -23.66 19.71
CA ASP A 131 12.17 -24.35 20.19
C ASP A 131 10.94 -24.07 19.31
N CYS A 132 10.21 -25.15 19.01
CA CYS A 132 8.82 -25.15 18.54
C CYS A 132 8.56 -24.77 17.06
N LEU A 133 8.89 -25.66 16.11
CA LEU A 133 8.20 -25.75 14.82
C LEU A 133 7.04 -26.76 14.89
N ARG A 134 5.97 -26.40 15.58
CA ARG A 134 4.63 -26.87 15.22
C ARG A 134 3.90 -25.69 14.62
N VAL A 135 4.25 -25.36 13.37
CA VAL A 135 3.59 -24.29 12.62
C VAL A 135 2.18 -24.76 12.28
N ARG A 136 1.20 -24.41 13.12
CA ARG A 136 -0.18 -24.42 12.67
C ARG A 136 -0.25 -23.54 11.42
N LYS A 137 -0.94 -23.98 10.36
CA LYS A 137 -1.22 -23.20 9.14
C LYS A 137 -2.17 -22.03 9.44
N GLU A 138 -1.88 -21.25 10.48
CA GLU A 138 -2.63 -20.05 10.80
C GLU A 138 -2.09 -18.94 9.92
N THR A 139 -2.86 -18.63 8.89
CA THR A 139 -2.59 -17.46 8.07
C THR A 139 -2.93 -16.25 8.93
N ILE A 140 -1.93 -15.42 9.22
CA ILE A 140 -2.18 -14.14 9.89
C ILE A 140 -3.19 -13.36 9.01
N LYS A 141 -4.03 -12.49 9.57
CA LYS A 141 -4.98 -11.70 8.77
C LYS A 141 -4.44 -10.30 8.53
N LYS A 142 -4.63 -9.75 7.32
CA LYS A 142 -4.30 -8.34 7.00
C LYS A 142 -4.94 -7.35 7.98
N ALA A 143 -6.14 -7.66 8.46
CA ALA A 143 -6.83 -6.87 9.47
C ALA A 143 -6.05 -6.80 10.78
N GLN A 144 -5.40 -7.89 11.23
CA GLN A 144 -4.63 -7.90 12.48
C GLN A 144 -3.43 -6.96 12.40
N VAL A 145 -2.66 -7.03 11.31
CA VAL A 145 -1.53 -6.11 11.07
C VAL A 145 -2.03 -4.67 10.97
N ALA A 146 -3.10 -4.42 10.21
CA ALA A 146 -3.66 -3.07 10.08
C ALA A 146 -4.15 -2.50 11.42
N ASN A 147 -4.79 -3.32 12.26
CA ASN A 147 -5.25 -2.91 13.58
C ASN A 147 -4.09 -2.59 14.51
N LEU A 148 -3.02 -3.39 14.50
CA LEU A 148 -1.83 -3.12 15.30
C LEU A 148 -1.17 -1.79 14.89
N ILE A 149 -1.02 -1.54 13.59
CA ILE A 149 -0.48 -0.27 13.07
C ILE A 149 -1.35 0.90 13.53
N LYS A 150 -2.68 0.78 13.42
CA LYS A 150 -3.62 1.83 13.88
C LYS A 150 -3.58 2.02 15.39
N ASN A 151 -3.41 0.96 16.16
CA ASN A 151 -3.26 1.06 17.62
C ASN A 151 -1.96 1.77 17.99
N ALA A 152 -0.85 1.45 17.32
CA ALA A 152 0.41 2.17 17.51
C ALA A 152 0.27 3.67 17.14
N ALA A 153 -0.37 3.99 16.02
CA ALA A 153 -0.67 5.37 15.63
C ALA A 153 -1.45 6.10 16.73
N LYS A 154 -2.54 5.50 17.23
CA LYS A 154 -3.35 6.08 18.31
C LYS A 154 -2.56 6.33 19.59
N ASN A 155 -1.72 5.37 19.99
CA ASN A 155 -0.85 5.51 21.17
C ASN A 155 0.19 6.63 21.02
N MET A 156 0.54 6.98 19.79
CA MET A 156 1.46 8.10 19.48
C MET A 156 0.73 9.41 19.18
N GLY A 157 -0.60 9.48 19.38
CA GLY A 157 -1.40 10.67 19.07
C GLY A 157 -1.59 10.93 17.56
N LEU A 158 -1.29 9.96 16.71
CA LEU A 158 -1.39 10.07 15.25
C LEU A 158 -2.77 9.62 14.74
N SER A 159 -3.21 10.19 13.62
CA SER A 159 -4.50 9.84 13.04
C SER A 159 -4.49 8.46 12.40
N GLN A 160 -5.32 7.54 12.90
CA GLN A 160 -5.39 6.15 12.43
C GLN A 160 -5.80 6.02 10.95
N LYS A 161 -6.54 6.99 10.41
CA LYS A 161 -7.05 6.99 9.03
C LYS A 161 -5.92 7.06 7.99
N ASP A 162 -4.77 7.56 8.40
CA ASP A 162 -3.61 7.75 7.54
C ASP A 162 -2.73 6.49 7.42
N TYR A 163 -3.07 5.43 8.17
CA TYR A 163 -2.26 4.20 8.28
C TYR A 163 -2.99 2.92 7.86
N SER A 164 -2.22 1.97 7.34
CA SER A 164 -2.63 0.69 6.73
C SER A 164 -1.43 -0.25 6.59
N CYS A 165 -1.67 -1.50 6.18
CA CYS A 165 -0.61 -2.49 5.99
C CYS A 165 0.42 -2.10 4.89
N HIS A 166 -0.01 -1.42 3.81
CA HIS A 166 0.89 -1.05 2.70
C HIS A 166 1.97 -0.03 3.10
N TRP A 167 1.78 0.69 4.20
CA TRP A 167 2.71 1.73 4.67
C TRP A 167 3.92 1.18 5.39
N LEU A 168 3.95 -0.11 5.73
CA LEU A 168 5.17 -0.80 6.18
C LEU A 168 6.21 -0.79 5.06
N ARG A 169 5.80 -1.11 3.84
CA ARG A 169 6.66 -1.10 2.65
C ARG A 169 7.13 0.31 2.31
N THR A 170 6.25 1.30 2.41
CA THR A 170 6.61 2.72 2.24
C THR A 170 7.61 3.16 3.32
N GLY A 171 7.39 2.78 4.57
CA GLY A 171 8.29 3.06 5.69
C GLY A 171 9.69 2.48 5.48
N GLY A 172 9.78 1.24 4.99
CA GLY A 172 11.04 0.60 4.65
C GLY A 172 11.81 1.33 3.53
N VAL A 173 11.11 1.79 2.48
CA VAL A 173 11.73 2.62 1.43
C VAL A 173 12.28 3.91 2.01
N CYS A 174 11.47 4.62 2.81
CA CYS A 174 11.89 5.85 3.46
C CYS A 174 13.11 5.66 4.37
N ALA A 175 13.17 4.53 5.10
CA ALA A 175 14.31 4.20 5.95
C ALA A 175 15.58 3.91 5.13
N LEU A 176 15.47 3.18 4.01
CA LEU A 176 16.60 2.90 3.12
C LEU A 176 17.14 4.16 2.44
N LEU A 177 16.25 5.07 2.03
CA LEU A 177 16.62 6.38 1.48
C LEU A 177 17.32 7.24 2.53
N ALA A 178 16.79 7.29 3.75
CA ALA A 178 17.41 8.03 4.86
C ALA A 178 18.80 7.46 5.24
N ALA A 179 19.01 6.16 5.01
CA ALA A 179 20.30 5.49 5.15
C ALA A 179 21.25 5.68 3.95
N GLY A 180 20.87 6.50 2.96
CA GLY A 180 21.69 6.80 1.79
C GLY A 180 21.84 5.66 0.79
N LYS A 181 20.94 4.67 0.79
CA LYS A 181 20.98 3.58 -0.18
C LYS A 181 20.56 4.07 -1.56
N SER A 182 21.24 3.57 -2.60
CA SER A 182 20.95 3.97 -3.98
C SER A 182 19.57 3.50 -4.43
N ASP A 183 18.96 4.30 -5.29
CA ASP A 183 17.65 4.02 -5.88
C ASP A 183 17.61 2.64 -6.57
N LEU A 184 18.71 2.21 -7.19
CA LEU A 184 18.84 0.87 -7.79
C LEU A 184 18.71 -0.26 -6.75
N VAL A 185 19.36 -0.12 -5.59
CA VAL A 185 19.26 -1.10 -4.51
C VAL A 185 17.83 -1.18 -3.99
N ILE A 186 17.17 -0.02 -3.82
CA ILE A 186 15.78 0.03 -3.35
C ILE A 186 14.83 -0.60 -4.37
N ARG A 187 15.03 -0.32 -5.67
CA ARG A 187 14.27 -0.91 -6.77
C ARG A 187 14.38 -2.44 -6.78
N LEU A 188 15.61 -2.96 -6.64
CA LEU A 188 15.89 -4.39 -6.62
C LEU A 188 15.27 -5.06 -5.39
N MET A 189 15.49 -4.49 -4.21
CA MET A 189 14.96 -5.01 -2.93
C MET A 189 13.43 -5.08 -2.94
N GLY A 190 12.76 -4.04 -3.42
CA GLY A 190 11.30 -4.04 -3.52
C GLY A 190 10.75 -4.78 -4.74
N ARG A 191 11.60 -5.26 -5.64
CA ARG A 191 11.19 -5.90 -6.92
C ARG A 191 10.26 -5.00 -7.74
N TRP A 192 10.58 -3.71 -7.82
CA TRP A 192 9.84 -2.78 -8.67
C TRP A 192 10.34 -2.82 -10.11
N SER A 193 9.43 -2.98 -11.07
CA SER A 193 9.75 -2.90 -12.50
C SER A 193 10.09 -1.47 -12.94
N SER A 194 9.59 -0.45 -12.25
CA SER A 194 9.77 0.97 -12.55
C SER A 194 10.12 1.78 -11.29
N TRP A 195 10.45 3.06 -11.48
CA TRP A 195 10.77 4.00 -10.39
C TRP A 195 9.56 4.43 -9.54
N CYS A 196 8.43 3.71 -9.57
CA CYS A 196 7.21 4.09 -8.84
C CYS A 196 7.40 4.22 -7.32
N PHE A 197 8.50 3.71 -6.75
CA PHE A 197 8.81 3.91 -5.33
C PHE A 197 9.29 5.35 -5.01
N SER A 198 9.74 6.13 -6.00
CA SER A 198 10.18 7.52 -5.80
C SER A 198 9.05 8.42 -5.27
N VAL A 199 7.80 8.08 -5.56
CA VAL A 199 6.60 8.74 -5.00
C VAL A 199 6.60 8.67 -3.45
N TYR A 200 7.22 7.65 -2.87
CA TYR A 200 7.40 7.53 -1.43
C TYR A 200 8.57 8.37 -0.90
N ALA A 201 9.60 8.61 -1.72
CA ALA A 201 10.82 9.37 -1.39
C ALA A 201 10.55 10.88 -1.32
N THR A 202 9.86 11.42 -2.33
CA THR A 202 9.50 12.85 -2.44
C THR A 202 8.65 13.37 -1.28
N TRP A 203 8.10 12.45 -0.47
CA TRP A 203 7.26 12.74 0.67
C TRP A 203 8.02 13.07 1.96
N ASN A 204 9.27 12.58 2.12
CA ASN A 204 10.08 12.82 3.32
C ASN A 204 10.84 14.15 3.25
N ASP A 205 11.17 14.61 2.04
CA ASP A 205 11.99 15.82 1.83
C ASP A 205 11.17 17.12 2.03
N THR A 206 9.90 17.10 1.61
CA THR A 206 8.96 18.22 1.81
C THR A 206 8.57 18.48 3.28
N ARG A 207 9.02 17.64 4.22
CA ARG A 207 8.87 17.84 5.68
C ARG A 207 10.16 18.27 6.38
N ARG A 208 11.32 18.27 5.71
CA ARG A 208 12.60 18.71 6.28
C ARG A 208 12.85 20.21 6.12
N GLY A 209 12.00 20.91 5.41
CA GLY A 209 12.00 22.37 5.30
C GLY A 209 10.92 23.02 6.16
N LYS A 210 11.02 22.89 7.49
CA LYS A 210 10.52 23.83 8.50
C LYS A 210 11.30 23.63 9.80
#